data_AF-A0A660PTM9-F1
#
_entry.id   AF-A0A660PTM9-F1
#
_cell.length_a   1.000
_cell.length_b   1.000
_cell.length_c   1.000
_cell.angle_alpha   90.00
_cell.angle_beta   90.00
_cell.angle_gamma   90.00
#
_symmetry.space_group_name_H-M   'P 1'
#
loop_
_entity.id
_entity.type
_entity.pdbx_description
1 polymer ?
#
loop_
_entity_poly.entity_id
_entity_poly.type
_entity_poly.pdbx_seq_one_letter_code
_entity_poly.pdbx_strand_id
1 'polypeptide(L)' 'MNILGLSCFYHDAAAAIVKDGLLTAAAQEERFTGIKHDADLPSQAAVFCLEKAKLSMDDIDYVVFYDKPFTKF' A
#
# COMPACT_ATOMS: atom_id res chain seq x y z
N MET A 1 -0.83 -15.53 6.36
CA MET A 1 -1.73 -14.63 5.62
C MET A 1 -1.05 -13.27 5.47
N ASN A 2 -0.72 -12.89 4.25
CA ASN A 2 -0.05 -11.65 3.87
C ASN A 2 -1.05 -10.75 3.13
N ILE A 3 -1.28 -9.55 3.67
CA ILE A 3 -2.23 -8.58 3.12
C ILE A 3 -1.46 -7.33 2.72
N LEU A 4 -1.65 -6.89 1.47
CA LEU A 4 -1.21 -5.60 0.97
C LEU A 4 -2.38 -4.60 1.04
N GLY A 5 -2.27 -3.62 1.93
CA GLY A 5 -3.21 -2.50 2.01
C GLY A 5 -2.76 -1.31 1.18
N LEU A 6 -3.69 -0.71 0.44
CA LEU A 6 -3.45 0.46 -0.40
C LEU A 6 -4.37 1.63 -0.01
N SER A 7 -3.78 2.83 0.05
CA SER A 7 -4.46 4.12 0.07
C SER A 7 -4.06 4.90 -1.17
N CYS A 8 -5.03 5.40 -1.94
CA CYS A 8 -4.83 6.26 -3.11
C CYS A 8 -6.15 6.91 -3.57
N PHE A 9 -6.03 7.78 -4.58
CA PHE A 9 -7.09 8.42 -5.38
C PHE A 9 -8.02 9.38 -4.63
N TYR A 10 -7.63 9.84 -3.44
CA TYR A 10 -8.42 10.84 -2.69
C TYR A 10 -7.59 11.64 -1.67
N HIS A 11 -6.68 10.95 -0.98
CA HIS A 11 -5.77 11.51 0.04
C HIS A 11 -4.35 10.97 -0.17
N ASP A 12 -3.46 11.28 0.76
CA ASP A 12 -2.09 10.76 0.85
C ASP A 12 -2.04 9.26 0.51
N ALA A 13 -1.37 8.98 -0.59
CA ALA A 13 -1.13 7.65 -1.10
C ALA A 13 -0.15 6.92 -0.19
N ALA A 14 -0.44 5.67 0.11
CA ALA A 14 0.36 4.86 1.02
C ALA A 14 0.13 3.36 0.78
N ALA A 15 1.10 2.56 1.19
CA ALA A 15 1.00 1.11 1.21
C ALA A 15 1.41 0.54 2.57
N ALA A 16 0.85 -0.61 2.92
CA ALA A 16 1.20 -1.35 4.12
C ALA A 16 1.13 -2.86 3.91
N ILE A 17 2.01 -3.61 4.57
CA ILE A 17 1.99 -5.07 4.64
C ILE A 17 1.62 -5.50 6.05
N VAL A 18 0.55 -6.29 6.15
CA VAL A 18 0.16 -7.00 7.38
C VAL A 18 0.40 -8.49 7.17
N LYS A 19 1.25 -9.08 8.01
CA LYS A 19 1.57 -10.51 8.01
C LYS A 19 1.05 -11.14 9.28
N ASP A 20 0.10 -12.06 9.15
CA ASP A 20 -0.51 -12.80 10.27
C ASP A 20 -1.03 -11.86 11.39
N GLY A 21 -1.64 -10.75 10.98
CA GLY A 21 -2.17 -9.72 11.89
C GLY A 21 -1.13 -8.71 12.41
N LEU A 22 0.14 -8.83 12.01
CA LEU A 22 1.22 -7.93 12.42
C LEU A 22 1.63 -6.99 11.29
N LEU A 23 1.66 -5.69 11.59
CA LEU A 23 2.18 -4.67 10.66
C LEU A 23 3.69 -4.87 10.48
N THR A 24 4.11 -5.22 9.25
CA THR A 24 5.51 -5.53 8.93
C THR A 24 6.20 -4.38 8.21
N ALA A 25 5.45 -3.65 7.37
CA ALA A 25 5.94 -2.46 6.68
C ALA A 25 4.78 -1.50 6.40
N ALA A 26 5.07 -0.19 6.41
CA ALA A 26 4.15 0.85 5.96
C ALA A 26 4.96 2.05 5.48
N ALA A 27 4.52 2.68 4.39
CA ALA A 27 5.14 3.89 3.88
C ALA A 27 4.13 4.76 3.11
N GLN A 28 4.36 6.07 3.12
CA GLN A 28 3.63 7.04 2.32
C GLN A 28 4.39 7.31 1.01
N GLU A 29 3.66 7.44 -0.10
CA GLU A 29 4.22 7.65 -1.44
C GLU A 29 4.99 8.98 -1.54
N GLU A 30 4.53 10.03 -0.83
CA GLU A 30 5.19 11.35 -0.82
C GLU A 30 6.66 11.31 -0.34
N ARG A 31 7.05 10.27 0.42
CA ARG A 31 8.44 10.07 0.87
C ARG A 31 9.36 9.64 -0.27
N PHE A 32 8.80 9.13 -1.36
CA PHE A 32 9.51 8.68 -2.55
C PHE A 32 9.33 9.66 -3.72
N THR A 33 8.11 10.16 -3.95
CA THR A 33 7.84 11.10 -5.05
C THR A 33 8.29 12.52 -4.76
N GLY A 34 8.38 12.90 -3.48
CA GLY A 34 8.61 14.29 -3.07
C GLY A 34 7.43 15.23 -3.34
N ILE A 35 6.31 14.70 -3.83
CA ILE A 35 5.06 15.43 -4.03
C ILE A 35 4.29 15.33 -2.71
N LYS A 36 4.13 16.46 -2.04
CA LYS A 36 3.41 16.49 -0.77
C LYS A 36 1.94 16.13 -1.00
N HIS A 37 1.40 15.24 -0.17
CA HIS A 37 0.02 14.74 -0.31
C HIS A 37 -0.24 14.09 -1.67
N ASP A 38 0.77 13.43 -2.24
CA ASP A 38 0.61 12.64 -3.45
C ASP A 38 -0.55 11.67 -3.28
N ALA A 39 -1.55 11.76 -4.16
CA ALA A 39 -2.76 10.96 -4.10
C ALA A 39 -2.84 9.91 -5.22
N ASP A 40 -1.77 9.77 -6.02
CA ASP A 40 -1.71 8.78 -7.10
C ASP A 40 -1.56 7.35 -6.53
N LEU A 41 -1.28 6.38 -7.41
CA LEU A 41 -1.06 5.00 -6.99
C LEU A 41 0.26 4.87 -6.20
N PRO A 42 0.27 4.27 -4.99
CA PRO A 42 1.45 4.18 -4.12
C PRO A 42 2.43 3.10 -4.59
N SER A 43 2.96 3.27 -5.80
CA SER A 43 3.78 2.26 -6.47
C SER A 43 5.11 2.07 -5.75
N GLN A 44 5.78 3.16 -5.38
CA GLN A 44 7.08 3.08 -4.71
C GLN A 44 6.92 2.62 -3.26
N ALA A 45 5.89 3.10 -2.56
CA ALA A 45 5.57 2.64 -1.21
C ALA A 45 5.21 1.15 -1.19
N ALA A 46 4.45 0.64 -2.17
CA ALA A 46 4.11 -0.78 -2.26
C ALA A 46 5.36 -1.65 -2.49
N VAL A 47 6.23 -1.26 -3.43
CA VAL A 47 7.51 -1.94 -3.68
C VAL A 47 8.37 -1.94 -2.42
N PHE A 48 8.54 -0.77 -1.78
CA PHE A 48 9.29 -0.67 -0.53
C PHE A 48 8.74 -1.58 0.57
N CYS A 49 7.41 -1.65 0.72
CA CYS A 49 6.80 -2.50 1.74
C CYS A 49 7.01 -3.99 1.48
N LEU A 50 6.91 -4.43 0.22
CA LEU A 50 7.22 -5.81 -0.18
C LEU A 50 8.69 -6.16 0.09
N GLU A 51 9.62 -5.30 -0.30
CA GLU A 51 11.05 -5.47 -0.03
C GLU A 51 11.34 -5.54 1.47
N LYS A 52 10.75 -4.63 2.26
CA LYS A 52 10.94 -4.58 3.70
C LYS A 52 10.38 -5.82 4.41
N ALA A 53 9.26 -6.34 3.93
CA ALA A 53 8.64 -7.57 4.42
C ALA A 53 9.30 -8.85 3.89
N LYS A 54 10.23 -8.74 2.92
CA LYS A 54 10.86 -9.85 2.20
C LYS A 54 9.81 -10.75 1.52
N LEU A 55 8.84 -10.11 0.88
CA LEU A 55 7.76 -10.77 0.14
C LEU A 55 7.81 -10.38 -1.33
N SER A 56 7.43 -11.31 -2.19
CA SER A 56 7.08 -11.05 -3.58
C SER A 56 5.57 -10.82 -3.71
N MET A 57 5.11 -10.41 -4.89
CA MET A 57 3.68 -10.28 -5.16
C MET A 57 2.95 -11.65 -5.09
N ASP A 58 3.64 -12.74 -5.44
CA ASP A 58 3.09 -14.10 -5.40
C ASP A 58 2.84 -14.60 -3.97
N ASP A 59 3.45 -13.95 -2.97
CA ASP A 59 3.24 -14.27 -1.56
C ASP A 59 2.02 -13.55 -0.96
N ILE A 60 1.37 -12.63 -1.69
CA ILE A 60 0.27 -11.82 -1.19
C ILE A 60 -1.06 -12.54 -1.39
N ASP A 61 -1.77 -12.79 -0.28
CA ASP A 61 -3.08 -13.46 -0.32
C ASP A 61 -4.20 -12.49 -0.70
N TYR A 62 -4.10 -11.23 -0.27
CA TYR A 62 -5.12 -10.21 -0.50
C TYR A 62 -4.49 -8.84 -0.77
N VAL A 63 -5.08 -8.12 -1.74
CA VAL A 63 -4.89 -6.69 -1.92
C VAL A 63 -6.17 -6.00 -1.49
N VAL A 64 -6.06 -5.08 -0.53
CA VAL A 64 -7.21 -4.37 0.03
C VAL A 64 -7.10 -2.88 -0.20
N PHE A 65 -8.22 -2.29 -0.60
CA PHE A 65 -8.40 -0.85 -0.70
C PHE A 65 -9.41 -0.41 0.37
N TYR A 66 -9.15 0.72 1.04
CA TYR A 66 -9.90 1.12 2.24
C TYR A 66 -11.36 1.54 1.97
N ASP A 67 -11.70 1.83 0.72
CA ASP A 67 -13.04 2.24 0.30
C ASP A 67 -13.68 1.18 -0.61
N LYS A 68 -15.00 1.24 -0.78
CA LYS A 68 -15.72 0.42 -1.76
C LYS A 68 -15.55 1.06 -3.14
N PRO A 69 -14.74 0.50 -4.05
CA PRO A 69 -14.45 1.14 -5.33
C PRO A 69 -15.69 1.28 -6.22
N PHE A 70 -16.71 0.42 -6.03
CA PHE A 70 -17.89 0.34 -6.90
C PHE A 70 -18.92 1.47 -6.75
N THR A 71 -18.83 2.29 -5.70
CA THR A 71 -19.75 3.42 -5.47
C THR A 71 -19.12 4.77 -5.79
N LYS A 72 -17.85 4.79 -6.19
CA LYS A 72 -17.04 6.01 -6.31
C LYS A 72 -16.41 6.21 -7.70
N PHE A 73 -16.41 5.17 -8.55
CA PHE A 73 -15.99 5.18 -9.95
C PHE A 73 -17.11 4.66 -10.85
#